data_AF-A0A8J3IU88-F1
#
_entry.id   AF-A0A8J3IU88-F1
#
_cell.length_a   1.000
_cell.length_b   1.000
_cell.length_c   1.000
_cell.angle_alpha   90.00
_cell.angle_beta   90.00
_cell.angle_gamma   90.00
#
_symmetry.space_group_name_H-M   'P 1'
#
loop_
_entity.id
_entity.type
_entity.pdbx_description
1 polymer ?
#
loop_
_entity_poly.entity_id
_entity_poly.type
_entity_poly.pdbx_seq_one_letter_code
_entity_poly.pdbx_strand_id
1 'polypeptide(L)'
;MKSLEEFLSGKREVTIHTLANYIKQYIHEHCQPLLDENQEELLRVFDQAGENAYGVFSRMLCKPIQEQLAQAGFVCEPDYPGDFRTSSVENWGPPEERERCYWSVVKTKEGTPVGTLVTQFFHDHTRFRIPLPPGVQTLEETEPETILAALSHASARTMDRLQASITQQRWVPQERPKWEYSAEIGLADTIDSKHIDLSETMLDNALFLWGRNGWELVSVVPHQDRLIAFFKRPAQAN
;
A
#
# COMPACT_ATOMS: atom_id res chain seq x y z
N MET A 1 7.24 16.43 14.86
CA MET A 1 6.06 17.17 14.33
C MET A 1 5.25 17.88 15.42
N LYS A 2 4.45 18.91 15.08
CA LYS A 2 3.39 19.46 15.94
C LYS A 2 2.21 18.48 16.08
N SER A 3 1.38 18.64 17.11
CA SER A 3 0.14 17.84 17.21
C SER A 3 -0.82 18.17 16.06
N LEU A 4 -1.75 17.26 15.73
CA LEU A 4 -2.76 17.53 14.70
C LEU A 4 -3.59 18.77 15.06
N GLU A 5 -3.99 18.93 16.31
CA GLU A 5 -4.75 20.12 16.77
C GLU A 5 -3.99 21.42 16.50
N GLU A 6 -2.69 21.47 16.83
CA GLU A 6 -1.82 22.62 16.55
C GLU A 6 -1.60 22.84 15.05
N PHE A 7 -1.56 21.77 14.26
CA PHE A 7 -1.45 21.86 12.81
C PHE A 7 -2.73 22.46 12.19
N LEU A 8 -3.89 22.15 12.76
CA LEU A 8 -5.20 22.60 12.28
C LEU A 8 -5.60 24.00 12.81
N SER A 9 -5.04 24.48 13.92
CA SER A 9 -5.48 25.71 14.61
C SER A 9 -5.38 27.00 13.77
N GLY A 10 -4.68 26.99 12.64
CA GLY A 10 -4.58 28.10 11.70
C GLY A 10 -5.32 27.89 10.36
N LYS A 11 -6.05 26.79 10.20
CA LYS A 11 -6.74 26.44 8.95
C LYS A 11 -8.18 26.94 8.98
N ARG A 12 -8.61 27.62 7.91
CA ARG A 12 -10.01 28.08 7.76
C ARG A 12 -10.98 26.93 7.51
N GLU A 13 -10.52 25.89 6.85
CA GLU A 13 -11.29 24.71 6.47
C GLU A 13 -10.38 23.48 6.60
N VAL A 14 -10.93 22.39 7.12
CA VAL A 14 -10.23 21.12 7.25
C VAL A 14 -10.84 20.14 6.26
N THR A 15 -10.08 19.83 5.23
CA THR A 15 -10.45 18.86 4.18
C THR A 15 -9.79 17.51 4.44
N ILE A 16 -10.29 16.46 3.79
CA ILE A 16 -9.65 15.13 3.84
C ILE A 16 -8.18 15.19 3.39
N HIS A 17 -7.85 16.01 2.39
CA HIS A 17 -6.48 16.24 1.93
C HIS A 17 -5.60 16.90 3.01
N THR A 18 -6.17 17.79 3.82
CA THR A 18 -5.44 18.41 4.94
C THR A 18 -5.03 17.37 5.97
N LEU A 19 -5.93 16.44 6.30
CA LEU A 19 -5.66 15.32 7.19
C LEU A 19 -4.63 14.36 6.58
N ALA A 20 -4.81 13.98 5.32
CA ALA A 20 -3.86 13.09 4.64
C ALA A 20 -2.44 13.67 4.59
N ASN A 21 -2.28 14.97 4.33
CA ASN A 21 -0.96 15.61 4.32
C ASN A 21 -0.28 15.57 5.70
N TYR A 22 -1.03 15.79 6.77
CA TYR A 22 -0.52 15.63 8.12
C TYR A 22 -0.04 14.20 8.39
N ILE A 23 -0.85 13.21 7.99
CA ILE A 23 -0.53 11.79 8.18
C ILE A 23 0.68 11.38 7.34
N LYS A 24 0.79 11.84 6.09
CA LYS A 24 1.98 11.63 5.25
C LYS A 24 3.23 12.13 5.94
N GLN A 25 3.19 13.33 6.51
CA GLN A 25 4.30 13.89 7.26
C GLN A 25 4.62 13.06 8.51
N TYR A 26 3.61 12.63 9.26
CA TYR A 26 3.79 11.75 10.41
C TYR A 26 4.52 10.46 10.02
N ILE A 27 4.03 9.76 9.00
CA ILE A 27 4.61 8.50 8.52
C ILE A 27 6.04 8.73 8.04
N HIS A 28 6.30 9.80 7.28
CA HIS A 28 7.65 10.14 6.83
C HIS A 28 8.62 10.35 8.00
N GLU A 29 8.21 11.06 9.05
CA GLU A 29 9.06 11.34 10.21
C GLU A 29 9.26 10.11 11.14
N HIS A 30 8.29 9.20 11.24
CA HIS A 30 8.27 8.16 12.29
C HIS A 30 8.40 6.73 11.78
N CYS A 31 8.19 6.45 10.48
CA CYS A 31 8.20 5.08 9.97
C CYS A 31 9.55 4.38 10.17
N GLN A 32 10.65 5.00 9.77
CA GLN A 32 11.98 4.39 9.89
C GLN A 32 12.44 4.26 11.35
N PRO A 33 12.35 5.31 12.19
CA PRO A 33 12.68 5.17 13.61
C PRO A 33 11.89 4.06 14.31
N LEU A 34 10.58 3.97 14.04
CA LEU A 34 9.73 2.93 14.63
C LEU A 34 10.16 1.52 14.21
N LEU A 35 10.57 1.34 12.95
CA LEU A 35 11.10 0.07 12.45
C LEU A 35 12.43 -0.28 13.12
N ASP A 36 13.34 0.67 13.21
CA ASP A 36 14.67 0.46 13.80
C ASP A 36 14.57 0.11 15.29
N GLU A 37 13.74 0.84 16.04
CA GLU A 37 13.54 0.64 17.47
C GLU A 37 12.88 -0.70 17.82
N ASN A 38 12.08 -1.26 16.91
CA ASN A 38 11.28 -2.46 17.16
C ASN A 38 11.68 -3.64 16.28
N GLN A 39 12.83 -3.56 15.60
CA GLN A 39 13.25 -4.52 14.60
C GLN A 39 13.32 -5.95 15.15
N GLU A 40 13.96 -6.13 16.31
CA GLU A 40 14.13 -7.45 16.93
C GLU A 40 12.78 -8.09 17.29
N GLU A 41 11.87 -7.29 17.86
CA GLU A 41 10.54 -7.78 18.24
C GLU A 41 9.70 -8.12 17.01
N LEU A 42 9.71 -7.28 15.98
CA LEU A 42 8.96 -7.52 14.75
C LEU A 42 9.48 -8.75 14.00
N LEU A 43 10.80 -8.97 13.96
CA LEU A 43 11.40 -10.19 13.43
C LEU A 43 10.97 -11.41 14.25
N ARG A 44 11.01 -11.32 15.58
CA ARG A 44 10.56 -12.40 16.47
C ARG A 44 9.09 -12.74 16.25
N VAL A 45 8.22 -11.74 16.09
CA VAL A 45 6.81 -11.95 15.77
C VAL A 45 6.66 -12.59 14.39
N PHE A 46 7.44 -12.18 13.40
CA PHE A 46 7.40 -12.78 12.07
C PHE A 46 7.83 -14.26 12.10
N ASP A 47 8.88 -14.60 12.82
CA ASP A 47 9.33 -16.00 12.98
C ASP A 47 8.27 -16.87 13.67
N GLN A 48 7.48 -16.28 14.58
CA GLN A 48 6.46 -17.00 15.36
C GLN A 48 5.08 -17.06 14.67
N ALA A 49 4.71 -16.00 13.94
CA ALA A 49 3.34 -15.77 13.48
C ALA A 49 3.24 -15.27 12.03
N GLY A 50 4.35 -15.24 11.29
CA GLY A 50 4.44 -14.85 9.90
C GLY A 50 3.95 -13.42 9.65
N GLU A 51 3.10 -13.27 8.64
CA GLU A 51 2.58 -11.98 8.15
C GLU A 51 1.84 -11.15 9.21
N ASN A 52 1.42 -11.76 10.32
CA ASN A 52 0.82 -11.02 11.44
C ASN A 52 1.76 -9.93 12.00
N ALA A 53 3.08 -10.06 11.81
CA ALA A 53 4.05 -9.03 12.15
C ALA A 53 3.78 -7.69 11.42
N TYR A 54 3.30 -7.74 10.17
CA TYR A 54 2.93 -6.53 9.43
C TYR A 54 1.71 -5.84 10.04
N GLY A 55 0.74 -6.62 10.55
CA GLY A 55 -0.38 -6.09 11.31
C GLY A 55 0.04 -5.46 12.64
N VAL A 56 1.04 -6.02 13.32
CA VAL A 56 1.64 -5.43 14.53
C VAL A 56 2.29 -4.09 14.20
N PHE A 57 3.17 -4.05 13.19
CA PHE A 57 3.81 -2.82 12.73
C PHE A 57 2.79 -1.75 12.33
N SER A 58 1.79 -2.12 11.51
CA SER A 58 0.72 -1.21 11.09
C SER A 58 -0.01 -0.57 12.27
N ARG A 59 -0.36 -1.36 13.30
CA ARG A 59 -0.99 -0.83 14.52
C ARG A 59 -0.07 0.11 15.30
N MET A 60 1.22 -0.21 15.41
CA MET A 60 2.18 0.64 16.10
C MET A 60 2.30 2.01 15.42
N LEU A 61 2.37 2.01 14.09
CA LEU A 61 2.48 3.23 13.30
C LEU A 61 1.20 4.07 13.35
N CYS A 62 0.03 3.44 13.21
CA CYS A 62 -1.24 4.13 13.02
C CYS A 62 -1.96 4.49 14.33
N LYS A 63 -1.66 3.83 15.45
CA LYS A 63 -2.34 4.12 16.72
C LYS A 63 -2.20 5.59 17.16
N PRO A 64 -0.99 6.20 17.14
CA PRO A 64 -0.86 7.62 17.49
C PRO A 64 -1.59 8.55 16.52
N ILE A 65 -1.74 8.16 15.25
CA ILE A 65 -2.50 8.92 14.26
C ILE A 65 -3.99 8.88 14.60
N GLN A 66 -4.54 7.69 14.90
CA GLN A 66 -5.94 7.53 15.33
C GLN A 66 -6.24 8.37 16.59
N GLU A 67 -5.34 8.36 17.57
CA GLU A 67 -5.49 9.14 18.80
C GLU A 67 -5.53 10.65 18.51
N GLN A 68 -4.66 11.13 17.62
CA GLN A 68 -4.63 12.54 17.23
C GLN A 68 -5.85 12.98 16.41
N LEU A 69 -6.35 12.12 15.52
CA LEU A 69 -7.60 12.36 14.80
C LEU A 69 -8.77 12.50 15.78
N ALA A 70 -8.87 11.60 16.77
CA ALA A 70 -9.91 11.64 17.80
C ALA A 70 -9.83 12.91 18.67
N GLN A 71 -8.63 13.30 19.10
CA GLN A 71 -8.39 14.54 19.85
C GLN A 71 -8.87 15.76 19.07
N ALA A 72 -8.46 15.85 17.80
CA ALA A 72 -8.86 16.92 16.87
C ALA A 72 -10.34 16.93 16.47
N GLY A 73 -11.14 15.97 16.95
CA GLY A 73 -12.58 15.94 16.74
C GLY A 73 -13.05 15.19 15.50
N PHE A 74 -12.22 14.29 14.99
CA PHE A 74 -12.58 13.39 13.89
C PHE A 74 -12.86 11.98 14.41
N VAL A 75 -13.80 11.30 13.78
CA VAL A 75 -14.11 9.89 14.00
C VAL A 75 -13.80 9.14 12.71
N CYS A 76 -13.06 8.04 12.82
CA CYS A 76 -12.76 7.15 11.69
C CYS A 76 -13.64 5.91 11.76
N GLU A 77 -14.29 5.55 10.66
CA GLU A 77 -15.12 4.36 10.55
C GLU A 77 -14.70 3.50 9.35
N PRO A 78 -14.14 2.29 9.57
CA PRO A 78 -13.64 1.79 10.86
C PRO A 78 -12.42 2.58 11.37
N ASP A 79 -11.96 2.29 12.60
CA ASP A 79 -10.78 2.92 13.21
C ASP A 79 -9.58 2.94 12.25
N TYR A 80 -8.85 4.05 12.22
CA TYR A 80 -7.70 4.22 11.33
C TYR A 80 -6.59 3.18 11.64
N PRO A 81 -6.01 2.50 10.62
CA PRO A 81 -6.11 2.78 9.18
C PRO A 81 -7.25 2.05 8.45
N GLY A 82 -8.04 1.28 9.17
CA GLY A 82 -9.06 0.38 8.68
C GLY A 82 -8.97 -0.99 9.37
N ASP A 83 -9.97 -1.83 9.12
CA ASP A 83 -10.01 -3.24 9.49
C ASP A 83 -9.53 -4.16 8.35
N PHE A 84 -8.74 -5.17 8.69
CA PHE A 84 -8.19 -6.15 7.74
C PHE A 84 -9.26 -6.95 7.00
N ARG A 85 -10.37 -7.31 7.65
CA ARG A 85 -11.40 -8.19 7.09
C ARG A 85 -12.44 -7.42 6.30
N THR A 86 -12.83 -6.24 6.78
CA THR A 86 -13.99 -5.52 6.24
C THR A 86 -13.62 -4.27 5.43
N SER A 87 -12.39 -3.77 5.58
CA SER A 87 -11.97 -2.51 4.98
C SER A 87 -10.50 -2.53 4.58
N SER A 88 -10.09 -3.62 3.94
CA SER A 88 -8.82 -3.69 3.26
C SER A 88 -8.92 -4.49 1.98
N VAL A 89 -8.07 -4.18 1.02
CA VAL A 89 -7.89 -4.95 -0.21
C VAL A 89 -6.40 -5.15 -0.43
N GLU A 90 -6.00 -6.39 -0.62
CA GLU A 90 -4.65 -6.70 -1.07
C GLU A 90 -4.58 -6.54 -2.57
N ASN A 91 -3.61 -5.76 -3.01
CA ASN A 91 -3.35 -5.51 -4.40
C ASN A 91 -1.96 -6.05 -4.81
N TRP A 92 -1.83 -6.05 -6.12
CA TRP A 92 -0.92 -6.76 -7.00
C TRP A 92 0.57 -6.39 -6.87
N GLY A 93 1.46 -7.25 -7.39
CA GLY A 93 2.92 -7.13 -7.26
C GLY A 93 3.65 -8.47 -7.11
N PRO A 94 4.98 -8.55 -7.18
CA PRO A 94 5.69 -9.79 -6.85
C PRO A 94 5.51 -10.12 -5.35
N PRO A 95 5.68 -11.39 -4.91
CA PRO A 95 5.58 -11.79 -3.50
C PRO A 95 6.46 -10.96 -2.56
N GLU A 96 7.57 -10.45 -3.08
CA GLU A 96 8.51 -9.62 -2.36
C GLU A 96 7.96 -8.22 -2.01
N GLU A 97 6.93 -7.77 -2.72
CA GLU A 97 6.47 -6.38 -2.75
C GLU A 97 4.97 -6.30 -3.05
N ARG A 98 4.18 -6.96 -2.21
CA ARG A 98 2.72 -6.81 -2.22
C ARG A 98 2.32 -5.53 -1.54
N GLU A 99 1.16 -5.02 -1.95
CA GLU A 99 0.55 -3.85 -1.31
C GLU A 99 -0.80 -4.23 -0.74
N ARG A 100 -1.16 -3.65 0.40
CA ARG A 100 -2.50 -3.75 0.95
C ARG A 100 -3.00 -2.36 1.27
N CYS A 101 -4.13 -2.00 0.67
CA CYS A 101 -4.81 -0.74 0.92
C CYS A 101 -5.85 -0.96 2.01
N TYR A 102 -5.76 -0.21 3.10
CA TYR A 102 -6.80 -0.09 4.11
C TYR A 102 -7.52 1.22 3.93
N TRP A 103 -8.77 1.31 4.36
CA TRP A 103 -9.50 2.57 4.34
C TRP A 103 -10.33 2.81 5.60
N SER A 104 -10.50 4.10 5.90
CA SER A 104 -11.37 4.62 6.96
C SER A 104 -12.11 5.84 6.46
N VAL A 105 -13.43 5.85 6.61
CA VAL A 105 -14.25 7.04 6.37
C VAL A 105 -14.07 7.98 7.55
N VAL A 106 -13.63 9.21 7.28
CA VAL A 106 -13.46 10.25 8.30
C VAL A 106 -14.72 11.08 8.40
N LYS A 107 -15.22 11.23 9.62
CA LYS A 107 -16.38 12.06 9.96
C LYS A 107 -15.99 13.09 11.00
N THR A 108 -16.68 14.23 11.00
CA THR A 108 -16.67 15.15 12.13
C THR A 108 -17.36 14.53 13.35
N LYS A 109 -17.18 15.11 14.54
CA LYS A 109 -17.93 14.72 15.75
C LYS A 109 -19.45 14.78 15.58
N GLU A 110 -19.93 15.66 14.69
CA GLU A 110 -21.33 15.80 14.33
C GLU A 110 -21.82 14.72 13.34
N GLY A 111 -20.93 13.83 12.90
CA GLY A 111 -21.24 12.73 11.98
C GLY A 111 -21.22 13.12 10.50
N THR A 112 -20.83 14.35 10.17
CA THR A 112 -20.73 14.78 8.77
C THR A 112 -19.48 14.18 8.13
N PRO A 113 -19.61 13.41 7.02
CA PRO A 113 -18.45 12.85 6.33
C PRO A 113 -17.54 13.94 5.77
N VAL A 114 -16.24 13.79 6.00
CA VAL A 114 -15.16 14.66 5.49
C VAL A 114 -14.53 14.06 4.23
N GLY A 115 -14.55 12.73 4.11
CA GLY A 115 -13.97 11.96 3.02
C GLY A 115 -13.40 10.64 3.55
N THR A 116 -12.63 9.93 2.73
CA THR A 116 -12.01 8.65 3.11
C THR A 116 -10.49 8.75 3.06
N LEU A 117 -9.84 8.28 4.13
CA LEU A 117 -8.39 8.06 4.15
C LEU A 117 -8.11 6.64 3.68
N VAL A 118 -7.18 6.51 2.74
CA VAL A 118 -6.67 5.21 2.26
C VAL A 118 -5.21 5.11 2.66
N THR A 119 -4.83 4.05 3.38
CA THR A 119 -3.44 3.79 3.79
C THR A 119 -2.91 2.55 3.08
N GLN A 120 -1.82 2.71 2.35
CA GLN A 120 -1.18 1.65 1.58
C GLN A 120 0.01 1.08 2.36
N PHE A 121 -0.02 -0.21 2.70
CA PHE A 121 1.09 -0.90 3.33
C PHE A 121 1.77 -1.84 2.34
N PHE A 122 3.08 -1.68 2.17
CA PHE A 122 3.89 -2.59 1.37
C PHE A 122 4.51 -3.66 2.27
N HIS A 123 4.47 -4.91 1.83
CA HIS A 123 4.98 -6.04 2.60
C HIS A 123 5.58 -7.11 1.70
N ASP A 124 6.44 -7.94 2.30
CA ASP A 124 7.15 -9.04 1.67
C ASP A 124 6.71 -10.37 2.28
N HIS A 125 6.17 -11.28 1.46
CA HIS A 125 5.74 -12.61 1.90
C HIS A 125 6.90 -13.59 2.11
N THR A 126 8.11 -13.26 1.63
CA THR A 126 9.28 -14.13 1.67
C THR A 126 10.14 -13.94 2.92
N ARG A 127 10.13 -12.72 3.49
CA ARG A 127 10.86 -12.36 4.71
C ARG A 127 10.26 -11.11 5.33
N PHE A 128 10.52 -10.87 6.62
CA PHE A 128 10.15 -9.60 7.21
C PHE A 128 10.98 -8.45 6.66
N ARG A 129 10.37 -7.60 5.84
CA ARG A 129 10.86 -6.27 5.49
C ARG A 129 9.70 -5.37 5.08
N ILE A 130 9.87 -4.07 5.23
CA ILE A 130 8.96 -3.06 4.67
C ILE A 130 9.61 -2.53 3.38
N PRO A 131 9.16 -2.94 2.18
CA PRO A 131 9.82 -2.58 0.93
C PRO A 131 9.79 -1.08 0.65
N LEU A 132 8.73 -0.41 1.07
CA LEU A 132 8.49 1.03 0.90
C LEU A 132 7.72 1.56 2.11
N PRO A 133 7.96 2.82 2.52
CA PRO A 133 7.16 3.46 3.56
C PRO A 133 5.66 3.43 3.21
N PRO A 134 4.75 3.31 4.20
CA PRO A 134 3.32 3.33 3.93
C PRO A 134 2.87 4.63 3.24
N GLY A 135 2.03 4.48 2.22
CA GLY A 135 1.45 5.60 1.48
C GLY A 135 0.10 6.02 2.06
N VAL A 136 -0.30 7.27 1.82
CA VAL A 136 -1.64 7.77 2.21
C VAL A 136 -2.30 8.47 1.04
N GLN A 137 -3.54 8.15 0.76
CA GLN A 137 -4.35 8.74 -0.29
C GLN A 137 -5.71 9.15 0.27
N THR A 138 -6.44 9.92 -0.53
CA THR A 138 -7.76 10.41 -0.17
C THR A 138 -8.75 10.06 -1.26
N LEU A 139 -9.95 9.68 -0.85
CA LEU A 139 -11.11 9.54 -1.71
C LEU A 139 -12.21 10.47 -1.19
N GLU A 140 -13.00 11.03 -2.11
CA GLU A 140 -14.21 11.79 -1.76
C GLU A 140 -15.37 10.84 -1.45
N GLU A 141 -15.30 9.62 -1.99
CA GLU A 141 -16.22 8.53 -1.77
C GLU A 141 -16.22 8.11 -0.30
N THR A 142 -17.42 7.93 0.27
CA THR A 142 -17.62 7.55 1.67
C THR A 142 -18.45 6.28 1.83
N GLU A 143 -18.94 5.72 0.72
CA GLU A 143 -19.72 4.48 0.68
C GLU A 143 -18.81 3.29 0.33
N PRO A 144 -18.92 2.12 1.00
CA PRO A 144 -18.00 1.00 0.81
C PRO A 144 -17.87 0.52 -0.64
N GLU A 145 -18.99 0.44 -1.37
CA GLU A 145 -19.01 -0.04 -2.76
C GLU A 145 -18.27 0.90 -3.71
N THR A 146 -18.41 2.22 -3.51
CA THR A 146 -17.75 3.22 -4.36
C THR A 146 -16.28 3.39 -3.98
N ILE A 147 -15.92 3.23 -2.71
CA ILE A 147 -14.52 3.15 -2.26
C ILE A 147 -13.84 1.95 -2.89
N LEU A 148 -14.46 0.77 -2.85
CA LEU A 148 -13.92 -0.44 -3.48
C LEU A 148 -13.76 -0.28 -4.99
N ALA A 149 -14.75 0.30 -5.67
CA ALA A 149 -14.66 0.60 -7.09
C ALA A 149 -13.50 1.56 -7.39
N ALA A 150 -13.34 2.64 -6.62
CA ALA A 150 -12.24 3.58 -6.77
C ALA A 150 -10.88 2.90 -6.56
N LEU A 151 -10.76 2.05 -5.54
CA LEU A 151 -9.55 1.29 -5.23
C LEU A 151 -9.27 0.18 -6.25
N SER A 152 -10.23 -0.24 -7.06
CA SER A 152 -10.01 -1.25 -8.11
C SER A 152 -9.20 -0.72 -9.30
N HIS A 153 -9.16 0.60 -9.51
CA HIS A 153 -8.37 1.21 -10.59
C HIS A 153 -6.92 1.47 -10.16
N ALA A 154 -5.94 0.94 -10.89
CA ALA A 154 -4.53 1.12 -10.53
C ALA A 154 -4.10 2.60 -10.57
N SER A 155 -4.74 3.43 -11.40
CA SER A 155 -4.46 4.86 -11.51
C SER A 155 -4.73 5.60 -10.20
N ALA A 156 -5.81 5.25 -9.49
CA ALA A 156 -6.12 5.80 -8.17
C ALA A 156 -5.06 5.41 -7.13
N ARG A 157 -4.47 4.22 -7.26
CA ARG A 157 -3.47 3.68 -6.32
C ARG A 157 -2.05 4.20 -6.58
N THR A 158 -1.71 4.53 -7.82
CA THR A 158 -0.30 4.73 -8.27
C THR A 158 0.13 6.20 -8.31
N MET A 159 -0.74 7.15 -7.97
CA MET A 159 -0.49 8.60 -8.18
C MET A 159 0.70 9.17 -7.39
N ASP A 160 1.13 8.54 -6.28
CA ASP A 160 2.32 8.93 -5.51
C ASP A 160 3.58 8.07 -5.80
N ARG A 161 3.46 6.98 -6.58
CA ARG A 161 4.60 6.10 -6.93
C ARG A 161 5.58 6.74 -7.93
N LEU A 162 5.12 7.74 -8.71
CA LEU A 162 5.93 8.34 -9.78
C LEU A 162 7.18 9.11 -9.30
N GLN A 163 7.27 9.45 -8.01
CA GLN A 163 8.41 10.22 -7.48
C GLN A 163 9.55 9.39 -6.87
N ALA A 164 9.43 8.05 -6.76
CA ALA A 164 10.32 7.28 -5.88
C ALA A 164 11.18 6.17 -6.53
N SER A 165 11.29 6.05 -7.86
CA SER A 165 12.19 5.02 -8.42
C SER A 165 12.87 5.39 -9.73
N ILE A 166 14.13 5.78 -9.61
CA ILE A 166 15.17 5.53 -10.62
C ILE A 166 16.35 4.88 -9.87
N THR A 167 16.98 3.90 -10.54
CA THR A 167 18.28 3.25 -10.27
C THR A 167 18.36 2.07 -9.27
N GLN A 168 18.50 0.83 -9.78
CA GLN A 168 19.78 0.09 -9.92
C GLN A 168 19.56 -1.37 -10.39
N GLN A 169 20.40 -1.85 -11.31
CA GLN A 169 20.48 -3.24 -11.81
C GLN A 169 21.68 -3.99 -11.21
N ARG A 170 21.57 -5.32 -11.02
CA ARG A 170 22.74 -6.23 -11.03
C ARG A 170 22.39 -7.67 -11.42
N TRP A 171 23.28 -8.29 -12.19
CA TRP A 171 23.28 -9.67 -12.69
C TRP A 171 24.07 -10.63 -11.77
N VAL A 172 23.67 -11.90 -11.69
CA VAL A 172 24.48 -13.04 -11.19
C VAL A 172 24.18 -14.33 -12.03
N PRO A 173 25.17 -15.20 -12.36
CA PRO A 173 24.99 -16.37 -13.24
C PRO A 173 24.52 -17.67 -12.56
N GLN A 174 24.06 -18.61 -13.41
CA GLN A 174 23.25 -19.81 -13.16
C GLN A 174 23.95 -21.08 -12.62
N GLU A 175 23.21 -21.83 -11.81
CA GLU A 175 23.11 -23.30 -11.88
C GLU A 175 21.63 -23.70 -12.11
N ARG A 176 21.37 -24.87 -12.71
CA ARG A 176 20.05 -25.28 -13.25
C ARG A 176 18.96 -25.23 -12.17
N PRO A 177 17.98 -24.31 -12.25
CA PRO A 177 17.15 -24.02 -11.11
C PRO A 177 15.90 -24.91 -11.06
N LYS A 178 15.50 -25.28 -9.84
CA LYS A 178 14.08 -25.52 -9.56
C LYS A 178 13.35 -24.22 -9.90
N TRP A 179 12.20 -24.28 -10.56
CA TRP A 179 11.46 -23.07 -10.93
C TRP A 179 10.42 -22.74 -9.87
N GLU A 180 10.33 -21.46 -9.50
CA GLU A 180 9.20 -20.89 -8.78
C GLU A 180 8.24 -20.25 -9.78
N TYR A 181 6.95 -20.30 -9.47
CA TYR A 181 5.88 -19.74 -10.31
C TYR A 181 4.99 -18.84 -9.48
N SER A 182 4.48 -17.78 -10.10
CA SER A 182 3.54 -16.85 -9.50
C SER A 182 2.57 -16.33 -10.56
N ALA A 183 1.46 -15.76 -10.11
CA ALA A 183 0.43 -15.19 -10.98
C ALA A 183 0.06 -13.77 -10.52
N GLU A 184 -0.35 -12.97 -11.48
CA GLU A 184 -0.76 -11.58 -11.37
C GLU A 184 -2.11 -11.43 -12.07
N ILE A 185 -3.13 -10.89 -11.43
CA ILE A 185 -4.46 -10.73 -12.06
C ILE A 185 -4.94 -9.27 -12.12
N GLY A 186 -4.10 -8.31 -11.69
CA GLY A 186 -4.36 -6.87 -11.78
C GLY A 186 -3.58 -6.15 -12.85
N LEU A 187 -2.86 -6.86 -13.72
CA LEU A 187 -2.17 -6.24 -14.85
C LEU A 187 -3.14 -5.44 -15.74
N ALA A 188 -4.39 -5.93 -15.88
CA ALA A 188 -5.45 -5.24 -16.60
C ALA A 188 -5.81 -3.87 -15.99
N ASP A 189 -5.67 -3.70 -14.68
CA ASP A 189 -5.98 -2.43 -14.00
C ASP A 189 -5.06 -1.28 -14.45
N THR A 190 -3.88 -1.63 -15.00
CA THR A 190 -2.93 -0.66 -15.55
C THR A 190 -3.27 -0.23 -16.98
N ILE A 191 -4.25 -0.88 -17.62
CA ILE A 191 -4.66 -0.61 -19.00
C ILE A 191 -5.94 0.22 -18.98
N ASP A 192 -5.80 1.55 -19.04
CA ASP A 192 -6.91 2.48 -19.20
C ASP A 192 -7.01 3.00 -20.64
N SER A 193 -8.03 2.50 -21.35
CA SER A 193 -8.35 2.93 -22.73
C SER A 193 -8.55 4.45 -22.90
N LYS A 194 -8.85 5.19 -21.81
CA LYS A 194 -9.04 6.66 -21.84
C LYS A 194 -7.73 7.43 -21.65
N HIS A 195 -6.69 6.77 -21.12
CA HIS A 195 -5.42 7.38 -20.75
C HIS A 195 -4.24 6.47 -21.17
N ILE A 196 -4.07 6.31 -22.48
CA ILE A 196 -3.11 5.36 -23.08
C ILE A 196 -1.66 5.63 -22.61
N ASP A 197 -1.21 6.89 -22.60
CA ASP A 197 0.18 7.23 -22.22
C ASP A 197 0.49 6.92 -20.74
N LEU A 198 -0.49 7.13 -19.86
CA LEU A 198 -0.40 6.75 -18.44
C LEU A 198 -0.42 5.22 -18.28
N SER A 199 -1.21 4.54 -19.12
CA SER A 199 -1.35 3.09 -19.10
C SER A 199 -0.05 2.38 -19.47
N GLU A 200 0.66 2.84 -20.51
CA GLU A 200 1.96 2.30 -20.89
C GLU A 200 2.98 2.42 -19.76
N THR A 201 3.07 3.60 -19.16
CA THR A 201 4.00 3.85 -18.04
C THR A 201 3.67 2.99 -16.81
N MET A 202 2.39 2.82 -16.50
CA MET A 202 1.93 2.02 -15.38
C MET A 202 2.16 0.53 -15.60
N LEU A 203 1.92 0.04 -16.82
CA LEU A 203 2.18 -1.34 -17.21
C LEU A 203 3.68 -1.64 -17.18
N ASP A 204 4.51 -0.75 -17.74
CA ASP A 204 5.96 -0.87 -17.71
C ASP A 204 6.49 -0.90 -16.28
N ASN A 205 5.98 -0.03 -15.40
CA ASN A 205 6.34 -0.04 -14.00
C ASN A 205 5.90 -1.34 -13.29
N ALA A 206 4.68 -1.81 -13.55
CA ALA A 206 4.20 -3.08 -13.00
C ALA A 206 5.10 -4.24 -13.42
N LEU A 207 5.41 -4.37 -14.72
CA LEU A 207 6.31 -5.40 -15.25
C LEU A 207 7.75 -5.24 -14.74
N PHE A 208 8.23 -4.00 -14.55
CA PHE A 208 9.53 -3.72 -13.95
C PHE A 208 9.63 -4.25 -12.51
N LEU A 209 8.58 -4.13 -11.69
CA LEU A 209 8.56 -4.69 -10.33
C LEU A 209 8.70 -6.22 -10.35
N TRP A 210 8.09 -6.91 -11.31
CA TRP A 210 8.31 -8.34 -11.51
C TRP A 210 9.75 -8.63 -11.94
N GLY A 211 10.22 -7.97 -12.99
CA GLY A 211 11.57 -8.17 -13.54
C GLY A 211 12.70 -7.88 -12.55
N ARG A 212 12.57 -6.85 -11.70
CA ARG A 212 13.60 -6.52 -10.70
C ARG A 212 13.77 -7.59 -9.63
N ASN A 213 12.74 -8.41 -9.40
CA ASN A 213 12.74 -9.54 -8.47
C ASN A 213 13.07 -10.88 -9.17
N GLY A 214 13.60 -10.81 -10.40
CA GLY A 214 14.03 -11.97 -11.18
C GLY A 214 12.89 -12.74 -11.85
N TRP A 215 11.67 -12.22 -11.81
CA TRP A 215 10.51 -12.86 -12.43
C TRP A 215 10.45 -12.59 -13.94
N GLU A 216 10.30 -13.66 -14.70
CA GLU A 216 10.10 -13.65 -16.15
C GLU A 216 8.62 -13.87 -16.46
N LEU A 217 8.03 -12.99 -17.28
CA LEU A 217 6.68 -13.18 -17.81
C LEU A 217 6.65 -14.41 -18.72
N VAL A 218 5.77 -15.37 -18.43
CA VAL A 218 5.61 -16.63 -19.17
C VAL A 218 4.45 -16.54 -20.15
N SER A 219 3.30 -16.07 -19.67
CA SER A 219 2.08 -15.96 -20.46
C SER A 219 1.12 -14.95 -19.84
N VAL A 220 0.25 -14.40 -20.68
CA VAL A 220 -0.91 -13.61 -20.25
C VAL A 220 -2.15 -14.25 -20.84
N VAL A 221 -3.12 -14.59 -20.00
CA VAL A 221 -4.37 -15.22 -20.43
C VAL A 221 -5.58 -14.40 -19.96
N PRO A 222 -6.59 -14.18 -20.81
CA PRO A 222 -7.86 -13.61 -20.36
C PRO A 222 -8.67 -14.66 -19.59
N HIS A 223 -9.26 -14.27 -18.46
CA HIS A 223 -10.17 -15.11 -17.68
C HIS A 223 -11.21 -14.26 -16.94
N GLN A 224 -12.50 -14.50 -17.21
CA GLN A 224 -13.63 -13.82 -16.53
C GLN A 224 -13.45 -12.30 -16.42
N ASP A 225 -13.26 -11.64 -17.57
CA ASP A 225 -13.05 -10.19 -17.71
C ASP A 225 -11.78 -9.63 -17.04
N ARG A 226 -10.84 -10.50 -16.66
CA ARG A 226 -9.52 -10.13 -16.12
C ARG A 226 -8.40 -10.64 -17.01
N LEU A 227 -7.22 -10.02 -16.91
CA LEU A 227 -5.98 -10.54 -17.48
C LEU A 227 -5.16 -11.19 -16.36
N ILE A 228 -4.83 -12.46 -16.54
CA ILE A 228 -3.96 -13.23 -15.64
C ILE A 228 -2.59 -13.35 -16.31
N ALA A 229 -1.57 -12.72 -15.75
CA ALA A 229 -0.18 -12.86 -16.14
C ALA A 229 0.52 -13.89 -15.24
N PHE A 230 1.17 -14.88 -15.85
CA PHE A 230 1.95 -15.91 -15.17
C PHE A 230 3.43 -15.58 -15.26
N PHE A 231 4.13 -15.70 -14.14
CA PHE A 231 5.55 -15.44 -14.03
C PHE A 231 6.29 -16.66 -13.51
N LYS A 232 7.56 -16.80 -13.89
CA LYS A 232 8.47 -17.80 -13.34
C LYS A 232 9.81 -17.18 -12.98
N ARG A 233 10.55 -17.78 -12.07
CA ARG A 233 11.96 -17.46 -11.85
C ARG A 233 12.76 -18.68 -11.36
N PRO A 234 14.09 -18.64 -11.45
CA PRO A 234 14.93 -19.56 -10.70
C PRO A 234 14.60 -19.51 -9.20
N ALA A 235 14.31 -20.66 -8.58
CA ALA A 235 14.15 -20.77 -7.14
C ALA A 235 15.45 -20.37 -6.45
N GLN A 236 15.34 -19.60 -5.38
CA GLN A 236 16.51 -19.22 -4.60
C GLN A 236 17.03 -20.45 -3.85
N ALA A 237 18.35 -20.63 -3.81
CA ALA A 237 18.95 -21.65 -2.97
C ALA A 237 18.79 -21.22 -1.50
N ASN A 238 18.08 -22.01 -0.70
CA ASN A 238 17.98 -21.83 0.75
C ASN A 238 19.35 -21.90 1.43
#